data_AF-A0A453PBG8-F1
#
_entry.id   AF-A0A453PBG8-F1
#
_cell.length_a   1.000
_cell.length_b   1.000
_cell.length_c   1.000
_cell.angle_alpha   90.00
_cell.angle_beta   90.00
_cell.angle_gamma   90.00
#
_symmetry.space_group_name_H-M   'P 1'
#
loop_
_entity.id
_entity.type
_entity.pdbx_description
1 polymer ?
#
loop_
_entity_poly.entity_id
_entity_poly.type
_entity_poly.pdbx_seq_one_letter_code
_entity_poly.pdbx_strand_id
1 'polypeptide(L)'
;LSLLPSASILLQPRQRDTAGVVGEARWWWWWRMAKAGGGLIWATAEDLARNRPVVLSMYRQILRALNSPALPLGHAARLAKKAECRAIFIFGAEERSLHNIQDLLDAARHTLGLLNRGRLP
;
A
#
# COMPACT_ATOMS: atom_id res chain seq x y z
N LEU A 1 -17.59 8.35 -57.66
CA LEU A 1 -17.12 8.45 -56.26
C LEU A 1 -18.25 8.96 -55.37
N SER A 2 -18.96 8.06 -54.70
CA SER A 2 -19.47 8.20 -53.31
C SER A 2 -20.49 7.08 -53.05
N LEU A 3 -20.04 6.10 -52.26
CA LEU A 3 -20.84 4.98 -51.75
C LEU A 3 -21.58 5.41 -50.47
N LEU A 4 -22.72 4.73 -50.28
CA LEU A 4 -23.70 4.70 -49.18
C LEU A 4 -23.18 4.88 -47.73
N PRO A 5 -24.07 5.28 -46.79
CA PRO A 5 -23.80 5.22 -45.36
C PRO A 5 -24.11 3.82 -44.82
N SER A 6 -23.10 3.12 -44.30
CA SER A 6 -23.28 1.86 -43.57
C SER A 6 -23.51 2.11 -42.09
N ALA A 7 -24.64 1.63 -41.59
CA ALA A 7 -24.91 1.45 -40.18
C ALA A 7 -23.84 0.55 -39.54
N SER A 8 -23.28 0.97 -38.42
CA SER A 8 -22.56 0.10 -37.49
C SER A 8 -22.80 0.59 -36.07
N ILE A 9 -23.83 -0.03 -35.49
CA ILE A 9 -23.98 -0.23 -34.06
C ILE A 9 -22.70 -0.89 -33.55
N LEU A 10 -21.95 -0.21 -32.68
CA LEU A 10 -20.95 -0.85 -31.82
C LEU A 10 -20.80 -0.02 -30.55
N LEU A 11 -21.30 -0.62 -29.46
CA LEU A 11 -20.96 -0.43 -28.06
C LEU A 11 -20.12 0.81 -27.73
N GLN A 12 -20.74 1.80 -27.10
CA GLN A 12 -20.01 2.67 -26.19
C GLN A 12 -19.59 1.84 -24.96
N PRO A 13 -18.28 1.67 -24.67
CA PRO A 13 -17.89 1.18 -23.36
C PRO A 13 -18.10 2.32 -22.37
N ARG A 14 -19.20 2.19 -21.62
CA ARG A 14 -19.46 2.77 -20.30
C ARG A 14 -18.14 2.99 -19.56
N GLN A 15 -17.83 4.26 -19.29
CA GLN A 15 -16.76 4.71 -18.38
C GLN A 15 -16.73 3.78 -17.15
N ARG A 16 -15.76 2.87 -17.12
CA ARG A 16 -15.44 2.06 -15.95
C ARG A 16 -14.48 2.88 -15.12
N ASP A 17 -14.87 3.10 -13.87
CA ASP A 17 -14.12 3.80 -12.84
C ASP A 17 -12.64 3.41 -12.81
N THR A 18 -11.78 4.28 -13.35
CA THR A 18 -10.31 4.17 -13.32
C THR A 18 -9.72 4.71 -12.01
N ALA A 19 -10.54 4.86 -10.96
CA ALA A 19 -10.09 5.35 -9.65
C ALA A 19 -9.26 4.32 -8.85
N GLY A 20 -9.22 3.05 -9.27
CA GLY A 20 -8.55 1.97 -8.54
C GLY A 20 -7.04 1.79 -8.82
N VAL A 21 -6.55 2.19 -9.99
CA VAL A 21 -5.20 1.79 -10.45
C VAL A 21 -4.15 2.89 -10.29
N VAL A 22 -4.57 4.16 -10.25
CA VAL A 22 -3.65 5.31 -10.15
C VAL A 22 -3.05 5.46 -8.74
N GLY A 23 -3.73 4.94 -7.72
CA GLY A 23 -3.26 4.96 -6.33
C GLY A 23 -2.20 3.91 -6.00
N GLU A 24 -2.25 2.72 -6.61
CA GLU A 24 -1.35 1.61 -6.30
C GLU A 24 0.09 1.91 -6.68
N ALA A 25 0.35 2.43 -7.89
CA ALA A 25 1.71 2.66 -8.37
C ALA A 25 2.47 3.66 -7.49
N ARG A 26 1.81 4.70 -6.96
CA ARG A 26 2.47 5.75 -6.19
C ARG A 26 3.16 5.22 -4.93
N TRP A 27 2.55 4.23 -4.26
CA TRP A 27 3.11 3.59 -3.08
C TRP A 27 4.35 2.76 -3.40
N TRP A 28 4.32 2.00 -4.50
CA TRP A 28 5.47 1.23 -4.96
C TRP A 28 6.64 2.11 -5.40
N TRP A 29 6.35 3.24 -6.05
CA TRP A 29 7.36 4.23 -6.43
C TRP A 29 8.02 4.89 -5.21
N TRP A 30 7.23 5.28 -4.21
CA TRP A 30 7.75 5.89 -2.99
C TRP A 30 8.61 4.90 -2.20
N TRP A 31 8.18 3.65 -2.11
CA TRP A 31 8.90 2.57 -1.46
C TRP A 31 10.23 2.23 -2.18
N ARG A 32 10.25 2.25 -3.52
CA ARG A 32 11.48 2.09 -4.31
C ARG A 32 12.45 3.25 -4.16
N MET A 33 11.96 4.47 -3.96
CA MET A 33 12.80 5.64 -3.70
C MET A 33 13.37 5.65 -2.28
N ALA A 34 12.59 5.25 -1.26
CA ALA A 34 13.07 5.11 0.11
C ALA A 34 14.23 4.09 0.22
N LYS A 35 14.19 3.01 -0.57
CA LYS A 35 15.30 2.05 -0.68
C LYS A 35 16.61 2.64 -1.22
N ALA A 36 16.55 3.73 -1.99
CA ALA A 36 17.68 4.22 -2.78
C ALA A 36 18.60 5.21 -2.04
N GLY A 37 18.23 5.67 -0.84
CA GLY A 37 18.99 6.71 -0.14
C GLY A 37 19.11 6.47 1.35
N GLY A 38 20.31 6.06 1.81
CA GLY A 38 20.75 6.36 3.16
C GLY A 38 21.50 5.25 3.87
N GLY A 39 22.78 5.53 4.21
CA GLY A 39 23.51 5.00 5.35
C GLY A 39 23.67 3.48 5.44
N LEU A 40 24.87 3.00 5.10
CA LEU A 40 25.31 1.61 5.03
C LEU A 40 25.42 0.91 6.41
N ILE A 41 24.41 1.02 7.28
CA ILE A 41 24.38 0.30 8.56
C ILE A 41 23.42 -0.88 8.45
N TRP A 42 24.00 -2.06 8.34
CA TRP A 42 23.28 -3.32 8.31
C TRP A 42 22.81 -3.70 9.71
N ALA A 43 21.55 -4.09 9.82
CA ALA A 43 20.95 -4.59 11.05
C ALA A 43 21.60 -5.92 11.44
N THR A 44 21.97 -6.05 12.71
CA THR A 44 22.39 -7.33 13.26
C THR A 44 21.17 -8.24 13.48
N ALA A 45 21.39 -9.54 13.67
CA ALA A 45 20.32 -10.48 14.03
C ALA A 45 19.62 -10.07 15.34
N GLU A 46 20.35 -9.47 16.29
CA GLU A 46 19.80 -8.96 17.54
C GLU A 46 18.87 -7.76 17.32
N ASP A 47 19.27 -6.82 16.47
CA ASP A 47 18.44 -5.65 16.12
C ASP A 47 17.13 -6.09 15.45
N LEU A 48 17.21 -7.08 14.55
CA LEU A 48 16.02 -7.66 13.91
C LEU A 48 15.11 -8.37 14.92
N ALA A 49 15.69 -9.13 15.85
CA ALA A 49 14.94 -9.80 16.90
C ALA A 49 14.22 -8.81 17.83
N ARG A 50 14.88 -7.69 18.16
CA ARG A 50 14.32 -6.61 18.99
C ARG A 50 13.17 -5.88 18.30
N ASN A 51 13.26 -5.67 16.98
CA ASN A 51 12.25 -4.97 16.20
C ASN A 51 11.05 -5.85 15.81
N ARG A 52 11.22 -7.18 15.76
CA ARG A 52 10.17 -8.15 15.40
C ARG A 52 8.83 -7.97 16.15
N PRO A 53 8.77 -7.86 17.49
CA PRO A 53 7.51 -7.67 18.20
C PRO A 53 6.82 -6.34 17.83
N VAL A 54 7.59 -5.28 17.59
CA VAL A 54 7.07 -3.96 17.19
C VAL A 54 6.43 -4.05 15.81
N VAL A 55 7.14 -4.61 14.82
CA VAL A 55 6.64 -4.81 13.45
C VAL A 55 5.36 -5.65 13.45
N LEU A 56 5.33 -6.76 14.19
CA LEU A 56 4.15 -7.63 14.27
C LEU A 56 2.96 -6.96 14.96
N SER A 57 3.22 -6.16 16.00
CA SER A 57 2.19 -5.36 16.65
C SER A 57 1.59 -4.34 15.69
N MET A 58 2.45 -3.62 14.97
CA MET A 58 2.05 -2.61 13.99
C MET A 58 1.22 -3.19 12.85
N TYR A 59 1.66 -4.33 12.31
CA TYR A 59 0.92 -5.10 11.30
C TYR A 59 -0.51 -5.42 11.77
N ARG A 60 -0.64 -5.96 12.99
CA ARG A 60 -1.95 -6.29 13.57
C ARG A 60 -2.82 -5.04 13.78
N GLN A 61 -2.23 -3.93 14.21
CA GLN A 61 -2.94 -2.67 14.40
C GLN A 61 -3.47 -2.11 13.08
N ILE A 62 -2.66 -2.11 12.02
CA ILE A 62 -3.08 -1.66 10.68
C ILE A 62 -4.20 -2.53 10.13
N LEU A 63 -4.09 -3.87 10.24
CA LEU A 63 -5.16 -4.77 9.81
C LEU A 63 -6.47 -4.56 10.58
N ARG A 64 -6.41 -4.26 11.88
CA ARG A 64 -7.57 -3.89 12.68
C ARG A 64 -8.16 -2.56 12.25
N ALA A 65 -7.32 -1.55 12.02
CA ALA A 65 -7.75 -0.25 11.55
C ALA A 65 -8.46 -0.35 10.19
N LEU A 66 -7.92 -1.12 9.23
CA LEU A 66 -8.57 -1.39 7.93
C LEU A 66 -9.92 -2.11 8.03
N ASN A 67 -10.14 -2.88 9.11
CA ASN A 67 -11.42 -3.52 9.41
C ASN A 67 -12.41 -2.60 10.12
N SER A 68 -11.98 -1.43 10.59
CA SER A 68 -12.84 -0.53 11.34
C SER A 68 -13.98 0.00 10.48
N PRO A 69 -15.24 -0.03 10.95
CA PRO A 69 -16.36 0.57 10.23
C PRO A 69 -16.20 2.08 10.06
N ALA A 70 -15.33 2.74 10.83
CA ALA A 70 -15.03 4.17 10.73
C ALA A 70 -14.35 4.57 9.39
N LEU A 71 -13.75 3.62 8.68
CA LEU A 71 -13.21 3.88 7.33
C LEU A 71 -14.32 3.76 6.30
N PRO A 72 -14.49 4.73 5.38
CA PRO A 72 -15.48 4.68 4.30
C PRO A 72 -15.02 3.76 3.16
N LEU A 73 -14.74 2.49 3.48
CA LEU A 73 -14.32 1.46 2.53
C LEU A 73 -15.38 0.38 2.37
N GLY A 74 -15.73 0.07 1.13
CA GLY A 74 -16.50 -1.12 0.77
C GLY A 74 -15.72 -2.42 1.03
N HIS A 75 -16.42 -3.56 1.03
CA HIS A 75 -15.82 -4.86 1.37
C HIS A 75 -14.64 -5.24 0.44
N ALA A 76 -14.81 -5.09 -0.88
CA ALA A 76 -13.77 -5.38 -1.86
C ALA A 76 -12.53 -4.48 -1.65
N ALA A 77 -12.73 -3.18 -1.40
CA ALA A 77 -11.65 -2.24 -1.16
C ALA A 77 -10.87 -2.58 0.14
N ARG A 78 -11.56 -3.03 1.19
CA ARG A 78 -10.88 -3.53 2.41
C ARG A 78 -10.03 -4.76 2.14
N LEU A 79 -10.54 -5.71 1.35
CA LEU A 79 -9.78 -6.91 1.01
C LEU A 79 -8.52 -6.56 0.19
N ALA A 80 -8.65 -5.68 -0.80
CA ALA A 80 -7.51 -5.19 -1.58
C ALA A 80 -6.47 -4.52 -0.69
N LYS A 81 -6.87 -3.57 0.17
CA LYS A 81 -5.94 -2.89 1.09
C LYS A 81 -5.27 -3.82 2.10
N LYS A 82 -5.94 -4.88 2.54
CA LYS A 82 -5.29 -5.91 3.37
C LYS A 82 -4.27 -6.73 2.59
N ALA A 83 -4.54 -7.03 1.32
CA ALA A 83 -3.60 -7.73 0.46
C ALA A 83 -2.36 -6.86 0.20
N GLU A 84 -2.54 -5.59 -0.12
CA GLU A 84 -1.45 -4.61 -0.23
C GLU A 84 -0.62 -4.53 1.07
N CYS A 85 -1.30 -4.38 2.23
CA CYS A 85 -0.62 -4.35 3.52
C CYS A 85 0.19 -5.63 3.78
N ARG A 86 -0.33 -6.82 3.41
CA ARG A 86 0.42 -8.07 3.50
C ARG A 86 1.66 -8.05 2.62
N ALA A 87 1.52 -7.64 1.36
CA ALA A 87 2.62 -7.58 0.41
C ALA A 87 3.75 -6.66 0.91
N ILE A 88 3.39 -5.47 1.44
CA ILE A 88 4.37 -4.51 1.98
C ILE A 88 5.14 -5.10 3.17
N PHE A 89 4.45 -5.75 4.12
CA PHE A 89 5.12 -6.34 5.28
C PHE A 89 5.97 -7.57 4.93
N ILE A 90 5.53 -8.40 3.97
CA ILE A 90 6.33 -9.52 3.46
C ILE A 90 7.60 -8.98 2.80
N PHE A 91 7.47 -7.99 1.91
CA PHE A 91 8.62 -7.40 1.25
C PHE A 91 9.55 -6.70 2.25
N GLY A 92 9.00 -5.92 3.18
CA GLY A 92 9.76 -5.22 4.22
C GLY A 92 10.53 -6.16 5.15
N ALA A 93 10.11 -7.43 5.28
CA ALA A 93 10.83 -8.42 6.08
C ALA A 93 12.20 -8.81 5.48
N GLU A 94 12.43 -8.55 4.20
CA GLU A 94 13.73 -8.75 3.53
C GLU A 94 14.70 -7.58 3.73
N GLU A 95 14.23 -6.45 4.32
CA GLU A 95 15.08 -5.29 4.57
C GLU A 95 16.09 -5.55 5.69
N ARG A 96 17.33 -5.12 5.47
CA ARG A 96 18.43 -5.24 6.42
C ARG A 96 19.12 -3.91 6.70
N SER A 97 18.81 -2.83 5.99
CA SER A 97 19.30 -1.50 6.36
C SER A 97 18.53 -1.00 7.60
N LEU A 98 19.24 -0.64 8.67
CA LEU A 98 18.61 -0.08 9.88
C LEU A 98 17.84 1.21 9.58
N HIS A 99 18.41 2.05 8.71
CA HIS A 99 17.76 3.29 8.29
C HIS A 99 16.44 3.01 7.57
N ASN A 100 16.45 2.10 6.59
CA ASN A 100 15.24 1.76 5.85
C ASN A 100 14.19 1.07 6.74
N ILE A 101 14.60 0.22 7.69
CA ILE A 101 13.68 -0.38 8.67
C ILE A 101 12.99 0.71 9.48
N GLN A 102 13.75 1.71 9.93
CA GLN A 102 13.21 2.82 10.71
C GLN A 102 12.24 3.66 9.88
N ASP A 103 12.59 3.99 8.64
CA ASP A 103 11.72 4.74 7.72
C ASP A 103 10.42 3.97 7.42
N LEU A 104 10.49 2.65 7.24
CA LEU A 104 9.32 1.80 7.06
C LEU A 104 8.43 1.80 8.31
N LEU A 105 9.03 1.77 9.51
CA LEU A 105 8.29 1.86 10.76
C LEU A 105 7.61 3.23 10.91
N ASP A 106 8.28 4.33 10.55
CA ASP A 106 7.71 5.67 10.60
C ASP A 106 6.58 5.86 9.58
N ALA A 107 6.74 5.34 8.36
CA ALA A 107 5.67 5.32 7.36
C ALA A 107 4.46 4.50 7.84
N ALA A 108 4.68 3.36 8.49
CA ALA A 108 3.63 2.54 9.06
C ALA A 108 2.92 3.23 10.24
N ARG A 109 3.66 3.92 11.13
CA ARG A 109 3.09 4.74 12.21
C ARG A 109 2.21 5.87 11.67
N HIS A 110 2.72 6.60 10.68
CA HIS A 110 1.97 7.67 10.02
C HIS A 110 0.68 7.15 9.39
N THR A 111 0.76 6.02 8.66
CA THR A 111 -0.39 5.36 8.04
C THR A 111 -1.42 4.93 9.07
N LEU A 112 -1.00 4.31 10.17
CA LEU A 112 -1.89 3.92 11.26
C LEU A 112 -2.61 5.14 11.86
N GLY A 113 -1.90 6.26 12.03
CA GLY A 113 -2.48 7.52 12.50
C GLY A 113 -3.52 8.12 11.54
N LEU A 114 -3.38 7.91 10.23
CA LEU A 114 -4.41 8.28 9.25
C LEU A 114 -5.63 7.36 9.34
N LEU A 115 -5.40 6.04 9.35
CA LEU A 115 -6.47 5.04 9.40
C LEU A 115 -7.32 5.16 10.68
N ASN A 116 -6.69 5.44 11.82
CA ASN A 116 -7.40 5.67 13.09
C ASN A 116 -8.27 6.93 13.07
N ARG A 117 -7.96 7.89 12.19
CA ARG A 117 -8.78 9.09 11.94
C ARG A 117 -9.83 8.87 10.85
N GLY A 118 -10.01 7.63 10.37
CA GLY A 118 -10.92 7.30 9.28
C GLY A 118 -10.46 7.81 7.92
N ARG A 119 -9.20 8.22 7.78
CA ARG A 119 -8.61 8.72 6.52
C ARG A 119 -7.84 7.62 5.81
N LEU A 120 -7.94 7.61 4.50
CA LEU A 120 -7.11 6.74 3.66
C LEU A 120 -5.79 7.45 3.36
N PRO A 121 -4.66 6.71 3.42
CA PRO A 121 -3.36 7.22 3.02
C PRO A 121 -3.24 7.35 1.49
#